data_AF-A0A1V5KAF9-F1
#
_entry.id   AF-A0A1V5KAF9-F1
#
_cell.length_a   1.000
_cell.length_b   1.000
_cell.length_c   1.000
_cell.angle_alpha   90.00
_cell.angle_beta   90.00
_cell.angle_gamma   90.00
#
_symmetry.space_group_name_H-M   'P 1'
#
loop_
_entity.id
_entity.type
_entity.pdbx_description
1 polymer ?
#
loop_
_entity_poly.entity_id
_entity_poly.type
_entity_poly.pdbx_seq_one_letter_code
_entity_poly.pdbx_strand_id
1 'polypeptide(L)'
;MAENNQLSLDDIQEIFGSVMKAAEAQAPEKTEAAAPAPPEPAEQDTEDFIRRAREIEKEFAKKTENSNVAAPAGVVLDETEKEAMIKMYEELSSELRLTIMSFTSEKAVNNMMLRSLEKTALAHPVLKNTNWDSDGKLKENGAIDVERLMKNIKQESDGGAEKTAAALMDLLAIRFKAVKAAMGAEGLAKAAAAINKKFLIAEAGYPKVVSSLIKEKVTGPAVKKAGN
;
A
#
# COMPACT_ATOMS: atom_id res chain seq x y z
N MET A 1 3.71 5.88 -27.72
CA MET A 1 2.40 5.20 -27.75
C MET A 1 2.06 4.83 -26.32
N ALA A 2 0.99 5.38 -25.77
CA ALA A 2 0.60 5.12 -24.38
C ALA A 2 -0.21 3.82 -24.35
N GLU A 3 0.43 2.71 -23.96
CA GLU A 3 -0.30 1.50 -23.64
C GLU A 3 -1.14 1.75 -22.39
N ASN A 4 -2.44 1.56 -22.54
CA ASN A 4 -3.44 1.76 -21.52
C ASN A 4 -3.19 0.73 -20.42
N ASN A 5 -2.56 1.17 -19.32
CA ASN A 5 -2.10 0.34 -18.21
C ASN A 5 -3.28 -0.03 -17.27
N GLN A 6 -4.37 -0.52 -17.89
CA GLN A 6 -5.55 -1.07 -17.24
C GLN A 6 -5.28 -2.55 -16.95
N LEU A 7 -5.39 -2.94 -15.68
CA LEU A 7 -5.37 -4.35 -15.29
C LEU A 7 -6.58 -5.03 -15.94
N SER A 8 -6.35 -6.04 -16.76
CA SER A 8 -7.41 -6.81 -17.40
C SER A 8 -8.14 -7.68 -16.37
N LEU A 9 -9.32 -8.18 -16.73
CA LEU A 9 -10.07 -9.12 -15.88
C LEU A 9 -9.28 -10.43 -15.67
N ASP A 10 -8.46 -10.81 -16.66
CA ASP A 10 -7.51 -11.91 -16.56
C ASP A 10 -6.37 -11.59 -15.58
N ASP A 11 -5.83 -10.36 -15.59
CA ASP A 11 -4.84 -9.92 -14.60
C ASP A 11 -5.40 -9.97 -13.17
N ILE A 12 -6.68 -9.63 -12.98
CA ILE A 12 -7.33 -9.66 -11.66
C ILE A 12 -7.50 -11.10 -11.19
N GLN A 13 -7.92 -12.01 -12.07
CA GLN A 13 -8.01 -13.44 -11.78
C GLN A 13 -6.64 -14.06 -11.53
N GLU A 14 -5.62 -13.57 -12.23
CA GLU A 14 -4.23 -13.92 -12.03
C GLU A 14 -3.75 -13.43 -10.65
N ILE A 15 -4.06 -12.20 -10.26
CA ILE A 15 -3.60 -11.59 -9.00
C ILE A 15 -4.27 -12.21 -7.78
N PHE A 16 -5.58 -12.45 -7.80
CA PHE A 16 -6.33 -12.92 -6.64
C PHE A 16 -6.67 -14.42 -6.67
N GLY A 17 -6.50 -15.10 -7.81
CA GLY A 17 -7.03 -16.45 -8.00
C GLY A 17 -8.56 -16.44 -8.15
N SER A 18 -9.11 -17.54 -8.68
CA SER A 18 -10.53 -17.75 -9.03
C SER A 18 -11.55 -17.69 -7.87
N VAL A 19 -11.21 -17.08 -6.74
CA VAL A 19 -11.99 -17.09 -5.49
C VAL A 19 -13.11 -16.03 -5.46
N MET A 20 -13.18 -15.13 -6.45
CA MET A 20 -14.25 -14.10 -6.54
C MET A 20 -15.54 -14.60 -7.21
N LYS A 21 -15.72 -15.91 -7.39
CA LYS A 21 -17.00 -16.52 -7.79
C LYS A 21 -17.55 -17.35 -6.64
N ALA A 22 -18.15 -16.69 -5.66
CA ALA A 22 -19.28 -17.18 -4.84
C ALA A 22 -19.44 -16.29 -3.60
N ALA A 23 -20.11 -15.17 -3.75
CA ALA A 23 -20.92 -14.62 -2.66
C ALA A 23 -22.36 -14.60 -3.16
N GLU A 24 -22.92 -15.80 -3.35
CA GLU A 24 -24.35 -15.98 -3.50
C GLU A 24 -25.04 -15.65 -2.18
N ALA A 25 -26.15 -14.94 -2.32
CA ALA A 25 -27.00 -14.45 -1.25
C ALA A 25 -27.47 -15.57 -0.30
N GLN A 26 -27.50 -15.27 0.99
CA GLN A 26 -28.38 -15.96 1.92
C GLN A 26 -29.36 -14.95 2.53
N ALA A 27 -30.64 -15.25 2.32
CA ALA A 27 -31.81 -14.60 2.90
C ALA A 27 -32.09 -15.15 4.32
N PRO A 28 -32.96 -14.49 5.12
CA PRO A 28 -32.94 -14.57 6.57
C PRO A 28 -33.85 -15.67 7.12
N GLU A 29 -33.48 -16.24 8.27
CA GLU A 29 -34.37 -17.11 9.06
C GLU A 29 -34.60 -16.53 10.47
N LYS A 30 -35.85 -16.69 10.95
CA LYS A 30 -36.46 -16.04 12.11
C LYS A 30 -36.06 -16.67 13.45
N THR A 31 -35.71 -15.79 14.39
CA THR A 31 -35.93 -15.74 15.86
C THR A 31 -36.37 -16.98 16.66
N GLU A 32 -35.67 -17.20 17.77
CA GLU A 32 -36.25 -17.57 19.08
C GLU A 32 -35.57 -16.75 20.21
N ALA A 33 -36.37 -16.30 21.18
CA ALA A 33 -36.06 -15.39 22.31
C ALA A 33 -35.62 -16.20 23.56
N ALA A 34 -35.04 -15.70 24.67
CA ALA A 34 -34.45 -14.45 25.15
C ALA A 34 -33.64 -14.78 26.43
N ALA A 35 -32.66 -13.96 26.80
CA ALA A 35 -32.11 -13.85 28.15
C ALA A 35 -31.79 -12.36 28.43
N PRO A 36 -31.88 -11.89 29.68
CA PRO A 36 -32.04 -10.46 29.99
C PRO A 36 -30.77 -9.66 29.73
N ALA A 37 -30.98 -8.44 29.23
CA ALA A 37 -29.93 -7.51 28.85
C ALA A 37 -29.09 -7.04 30.06
N PRO A 38 -27.76 -6.90 29.90
CA PRO A 38 -26.93 -6.10 30.80
C PRO A 38 -27.34 -4.61 30.70
N PRO A 39 -27.09 -3.81 31.75
CA PRO A 39 -27.48 -2.39 31.77
C PRO A 39 -26.84 -1.62 30.61
N GLU A 40 -27.66 -0.83 29.92
CA GLU A 40 -27.25 0.02 28.80
C GLU A 40 -26.10 0.94 29.22
N PRO A 41 -24.95 0.93 28.50
CA PRO A 41 -23.98 2.00 28.63
C PRO A 41 -24.60 3.28 28.07
N ALA A 42 -24.56 4.34 28.89
CA ALA A 42 -25.04 5.67 28.57
C ALA A 42 -24.67 6.08 27.13
N GLU A 43 -25.67 6.59 26.40
CA GLU A 43 -25.53 7.17 25.08
C GLU A 43 -24.43 8.24 25.07
N GLN A 44 -23.22 7.84 24.70
CA GLN A 44 -22.19 8.76 24.26
C GLN A 44 -22.52 9.11 22.82
N ASP A 45 -23.12 10.29 22.68
CA ASP A 45 -23.45 11.05 21.49
C ASP A 45 -22.61 10.66 20.25
N THR A 46 -23.08 9.66 19.52
CA THR A 46 -22.41 9.05 18.36
C THR A 46 -22.28 10.04 17.21
N GLU A 47 -23.18 11.02 17.15
CA GLU A 47 -23.12 12.13 16.21
C GLU A 47 -21.92 13.04 16.49
N ASP A 48 -21.56 13.23 17.75
CA ASP A 48 -20.42 14.06 18.15
C ASP A 48 -19.09 13.37 17.83
N PHE A 49 -19.04 12.03 17.92
CA PHE A 49 -17.88 11.26 17.48
C PHE A 49 -17.70 11.28 15.96
N ILE A 50 -18.79 11.12 15.20
CA ILE A 50 -18.77 11.21 13.73
C ILE A 50 -18.41 12.63 13.26
N ARG A 51 -18.92 13.66 13.94
CA ARG A 51 -18.59 15.06 13.69
C ARG A 51 -17.11 15.32 13.93
N ARG A 52 -16.56 14.83 15.05
CA ARG A 52 -15.15 14.97 15.40
C ARG A 52 -14.23 14.19 14.45
N ALA A 53 -14.65 13.01 13.99
CA ALA A 53 -13.92 12.24 12.98
C ALA A 53 -13.86 12.98 11.62
N ARG A 54 -14.97 13.61 11.19
CA ARG A 54 -15.01 14.43 9.97
C ARG A 54 -14.27 15.76 10.10
N GLU A 55 -14.26 16.37 11.28
CA GLU A 55 -13.46 17.58 11.56
C GLU A 55 -11.97 17.27 11.56
N ILE A 56 -11.58 16.13 12.15
CA ILE A 56 -10.23 15.55 12.04
C ILE A 56 -9.89 15.38 10.55
N GLU A 57 -10.69 14.69 9.75
CA GLU A 57 -10.45 14.53 8.29
C GLU A 57 -10.27 15.86 7.55
N LYS A 58 -11.06 16.89 7.89
CA LYS A 58 -10.95 18.23 7.28
C LYS A 58 -9.72 19.01 7.73
N GLU A 59 -9.33 18.93 9.01
CA GLU A 59 -8.09 19.51 9.51
C GLU A 59 -6.86 18.80 8.93
N PHE A 60 -6.95 17.48 8.71
CA PHE A 60 -5.93 16.69 8.05
C PHE A 60 -5.81 17.03 6.56
N ALA A 61 -6.93 17.21 5.84
CA ALA A 61 -6.93 17.69 4.45
C ALA A 61 -6.24 19.05 4.31
N LYS A 62 -6.50 19.98 5.25
CA LYS A 62 -5.83 21.31 5.30
C LYS A 62 -4.34 21.23 5.61
N LYS A 63 -3.89 20.29 6.45
CA LYS A 63 -2.45 20.08 6.71
C LYS A 63 -1.70 19.50 5.51
N THR A 64 -2.37 18.72 4.65
CA THR A 64 -1.80 18.23 3.39
C THR A 64 -1.53 19.33 2.36
N GLU A 65 -2.27 20.46 2.38
CA GLU A 65 -1.98 21.61 1.50
C GLU A 65 -0.73 22.40 1.94
N ASN A 66 -0.43 22.44 3.24
CA ASN A 66 0.67 23.26 3.79
C ASN A 66 2.03 22.54 3.89
N SER A 67 2.13 21.26 3.51
CA SER A 67 3.37 20.48 3.60
C SER A 67 4.09 20.36 2.24
N ASN A 68 3.94 21.36 1.38
CA ASN A 68 4.47 21.34 0.02
C ASN A 68 5.92 21.88 0.01
N VAL A 69 6.85 21.14 0.63
CA VAL A 69 8.29 21.34 0.37
C VAL A 69 8.66 20.35 -0.72
N ALA A 70 8.39 20.72 -1.97
CA ALA A 70 8.71 19.91 -3.13
C ALA A 70 10.15 19.36 -3.03
N ALA A 71 10.28 18.05 -3.10
CA ALA A 71 11.53 17.33 -3.15
C ALA A 71 12.34 17.90 -4.33
N PRO A 72 13.57 18.40 -4.08
CA PRO A 72 14.38 18.99 -5.12
C PRO A 72 14.63 17.95 -6.22
N ALA A 73 14.56 18.38 -7.48
CA ALA A 73 14.94 17.53 -8.61
C ALA A 73 16.41 17.10 -8.47
N GLY A 74 16.71 15.81 -8.67
CA GLY A 74 18.07 15.28 -8.52
C GLY A 74 18.44 14.90 -7.08
N VAL A 75 17.53 14.26 -6.34
CA VAL A 75 17.84 13.76 -4.98
C VAL A 75 18.94 12.71 -5.05
N VAL A 76 20.12 13.07 -4.54
CA VAL A 76 21.22 12.14 -4.31
C VAL A 76 21.12 11.65 -2.87
N LEU A 77 20.80 10.36 -2.71
CA LEU A 77 20.79 9.71 -1.41
C LEU A 77 22.12 9.02 -1.15
N ASP A 78 22.60 9.08 0.08
CA ASP A 78 23.69 8.22 0.54
C ASP A 78 23.22 6.75 0.73
N GLU A 79 24.13 5.85 1.10
CA GLU A 79 23.80 4.43 1.27
C GLU A 79 22.81 4.17 2.41
N THR A 80 22.94 4.90 3.52
CA THR A 80 22.06 4.81 4.69
C THR A 80 20.66 5.31 4.34
N GLU A 81 20.57 6.40 3.58
CA GLU A 81 19.31 6.99 3.14
C GLU A 81 18.59 6.12 2.11
N LYS A 82 19.32 5.44 1.22
CA LYS A 82 18.76 4.43 0.31
C LYS A 82 18.17 3.26 1.08
N GLU A 83 18.90 2.74 2.06
CA GLU A 83 18.40 1.65 2.90
C GLU A 83 17.17 2.09 3.70
N ALA A 84 17.19 3.30 4.27
CA ALA A 84 16.07 3.92 4.96
C ALA A 84 14.83 4.07 4.05
N MET A 85 15.02 4.48 2.80
CA MET A 85 13.93 4.57 1.81
C MET A 85 13.26 3.20 1.58
N ILE A 86 14.06 2.14 1.44
CA ILE A 86 13.55 0.78 1.25
C ILE A 86 12.80 0.30 2.49
N LYS A 87 13.38 0.48 3.68
CA LYS A 87 12.75 0.07 4.96
C LYS A 87 11.44 0.80 5.21
N MET A 88 11.40 2.12 4.98
CA MET A 88 10.18 2.91 5.11
C MET A 88 9.11 2.39 4.14
N TYR A 89 9.47 2.08 2.89
CA TYR A 89 8.54 1.48 1.95
C TYR A 89 8.01 0.12 2.43
N GLU A 90 8.88 -0.77 2.90
CA GLU A 90 8.48 -2.11 3.37
C GLU A 90 7.55 -2.04 4.58
N GLU A 91 7.75 -1.06 5.45
CA GLU A 91 6.86 -0.79 6.57
C GLU A 91 5.45 -0.35 6.11
N LEU A 92 5.36 0.48 5.06
CA LEU A 92 4.08 0.83 4.43
C LEU A 92 3.47 -0.38 3.70
N SER A 93 4.27 -1.11 2.93
CA SER A 93 3.87 -2.34 2.22
C SER A 93 3.28 -3.38 3.19
N SER A 94 3.88 -3.51 4.38
CA SER A 94 3.39 -4.39 5.44
C SER A 94 2.03 -3.93 5.98
N GLU A 95 1.82 -2.62 6.17
CA GLU A 95 0.51 -2.09 6.57
C GLU A 95 -0.56 -2.34 5.51
N LEU A 96 -0.22 -2.18 4.23
CA LEU A 96 -1.14 -2.49 3.14
C LEU A 96 -1.53 -3.97 3.18
N ARG A 97 -0.54 -4.86 3.34
CA ARG A 97 -0.76 -6.30 3.47
C ARG A 97 -1.74 -6.61 4.61
N LEU A 98 -1.48 -6.07 5.81
CA LEU A 98 -2.34 -6.27 6.99
C LEU A 98 -3.76 -5.74 6.74
N THR A 99 -3.88 -4.59 6.07
CA THR A 99 -5.18 -4.03 5.71
C THR A 99 -5.97 -4.98 4.81
N ILE A 100 -5.33 -5.56 3.79
CA ILE A 100 -5.99 -6.47 2.85
C ILE A 100 -6.32 -7.81 3.50
N MET A 101 -5.45 -8.32 4.39
CA MET A 101 -5.70 -9.56 5.14
C MET A 101 -6.96 -9.51 6.01
N SER A 102 -7.46 -8.33 6.37
CA SER A 102 -8.74 -8.20 7.08
C SER A 102 -9.97 -8.54 6.20
N PHE A 103 -9.79 -8.77 4.90
CA PHE A 103 -10.87 -8.95 3.93
C PHE A 103 -10.73 -10.18 3.05
N THR A 104 -9.57 -10.83 3.03
CA THR A 104 -9.34 -12.01 2.20
C THR A 104 -8.31 -12.93 2.85
N SER A 105 -8.18 -14.15 2.32
CA SER A 105 -7.25 -15.15 2.85
C SER A 105 -5.80 -14.72 2.69
N GLU A 106 -4.94 -15.12 3.63
CA GLU A 106 -3.50 -14.89 3.56
C GLU A 106 -2.89 -15.38 2.25
N LYS A 107 -3.33 -16.55 1.76
CA LYS A 107 -2.89 -17.11 0.47
C LYS A 107 -3.17 -16.16 -0.70
N ALA A 108 -4.36 -15.57 -0.75
CA ALA A 108 -4.73 -14.61 -1.80
C ALA A 108 -3.90 -13.31 -1.68
N VAL A 109 -3.68 -12.82 -0.46
CA VAL A 109 -2.84 -11.64 -0.22
C VAL A 109 -1.39 -11.89 -0.64
N ASN A 110 -0.80 -13.02 -0.24
CA ASN A 110 0.57 -13.39 -0.59
C ASN A 110 0.73 -13.48 -2.11
N ASN A 111 -0.20 -14.14 -2.80
CA ASN A 111 -0.19 -14.20 -4.27
C ASN A 111 -0.28 -12.81 -4.91
N MET A 112 -1.16 -11.93 -4.42
CA MET A 112 -1.28 -10.56 -4.92
C MET A 112 0.00 -9.74 -4.70
N MET A 113 0.59 -9.82 -3.50
CA MET A 113 1.80 -9.08 -3.14
C MET A 113 3.01 -9.56 -3.94
N LEU A 114 3.11 -10.87 -4.19
CA LEU A 114 4.19 -11.49 -4.96
C LEU A 114 4.04 -11.18 -6.47
N ARG A 115 2.86 -11.44 -7.06
CA ARG A 115 2.63 -11.20 -8.50
C ARG A 115 2.78 -9.72 -8.86
N SER A 116 2.34 -8.81 -7.97
CA SER A 116 2.55 -7.37 -8.18
C SER A 116 4.05 -6.99 -8.19
N LEU A 117 4.86 -7.63 -7.35
CA LEU A 117 6.32 -7.43 -7.36
C LEU A 117 6.94 -7.96 -8.65
N GLU A 118 6.59 -9.18 -9.06
CA GLU A 118 7.08 -9.79 -10.29
C GLU A 118 6.70 -8.98 -11.53
N LYS A 119 5.43 -8.55 -11.63
CA LYS A 119 4.94 -7.71 -12.74
C LYS A 119 5.66 -6.37 -12.80
N THR A 120 5.89 -5.72 -11.65
CA THR A 120 6.62 -4.44 -11.60
C THR A 120 8.10 -4.63 -11.98
N ALA A 121 8.73 -5.74 -11.58
CA ALA A 121 10.13 -6.02 -11.88
C ALA A 121 10.43 -6.19 -13.38
N LEU A 122 9.43 -6.50 -14.21
CA LEU A 122 9.57 -6.54 -15.68
C LEU A 122 9.87 -5.15 -16.27
N ALA A 123 9.24 -4.11 -15.72
CA ALA A 123 9.44 -2.72 -16.14
C ALA A 123 10.58 -2.02 -15.39
N HIS A 124 10.92 -2.52 -14.19
CA HIS A 124 11.87 -1.90 -13.27
C HIS A 124 12.94 -2.90 -12.85
N PRO A 125 14.09 -2.97 -13.57
CA PRO A 125 15.17 -3.91 -13.28
C PRO A 125 15.71 -3.83 -11.85
N VAL A 126 15.60 -2.67 -11.21
CA VAL A 126 16.00 -2.46 -9.81
C VAL A 126 15.27 -3.39 -8.83
N LEU A 127 14.05 -3.83 -9.15
CA LEU A 127 13.25 -4.76 -8.33
C LEU A 127 13.49 -6.24 -8.67
N LYS A 128 14.31 -6.54 -9.68
CA LYS A 128 14.52 -7.92 -10.15
C LYS A 128 15.06 -8.81 -9.04
N ASN A 129 14.41 -9.97 -8.86
CA ASN A 129 14.74 -11.00 -7.88
C ASN A 129 14.77 -10.51 -6.42
N THR A 130 14.12 -9.38 -6.11
CA THR A 130 14.03 -8.89 -4.73
C THR A 130 13.04 -9.69 -3.88
N ASN A 131 12.26 -10.59 -4.47
CA ASN A 131 11.43 -11.57 -3.76
C ASN A 131 12.22 -12.77 -3.22
N TRP A 132 13.54 -12.86 -3.44
CA TRP A 132 14.37 -13.95 -2.91
C TRP A 132 15.25 -13.42 -1.80
N ASP A 133 15.37 -14.14 -0.68
CA ASP A 133 16.34 -13.78 0.36
C ASP A 133 17.78 -14.21 0.01
N SER A 134 18.73 -13.93 0.89
CA SER A 134 20.14 -14.34 0.76
C SER A 134 20.33 -15.87 0.71
N ASP A 135 19.44 -16.62 1.36
CA ASP A 135 19.45 -18.08 1.42
C ASP A 135 18.81 -18.74 0.19
N GLY A 136 18.26 -17.94 -0.74
CA GLY A 136 17.57 -18.42 -1.93
C GLY A 136 16.16 -18.92 -1.65
N LYS A 137 15.54 -18.53 -0.53
CA LYS A 137 14.13 -18.77 -0.25
C LYS A 137 13.27 -17.63 -0.78
N LEU A 138 12.11 -18.00 -1.28
CA LEU A 138 11.12 -17.07 -1.78
C LEU A 138 10.39 -16.39 -0.61
N LYS A 139 10.33 -15.06 -0.63
CA LYS A 139 9.49 -14.23 0.23
C LYS A 139 8.06 -14.25 -0.29
N GLU A 140 7.31 -15.29 0.05
CA GLU A 140 5.92 -15.51 -0.42
C GLU A 140 4.97 -14.36 -0.05
N ASN A 141 5.29 -13.58 0.97
CA ASN A 141 4.52 -12.40 1.37
C ASN A 141 4.70 -11.18 0.43
N GLY A 142 5.52 -11.29 -0.62
CA GLY A 142 5.81 -10.22 -1.57
C GLY A 142 6.64 -9.08 -1.00
N ALA A 143 7.36 -9.34 0.11
CA ALA A 143 8.32 -8.43 0.69
C ALA A 143 9.56 -8.29 -0.21
N ILE A 144 10.18 -7.12 -0.14
CA ILE A 144 11.41 -6.79 -0.84
C ILE A 144 12.59 -7.19 0.05
N ASP A 145 13.55 -7.89 -0.55
CA ASP A 145 14.84 -8.11 0.06
C ASP A 145 15.72 -6.87 -0.06
N VAL A 146 16.01 -6.26 1.09
CA VAL A 146 16.74 -4.99 1.18
C VAL A 146 18.15 -5.13 0.61
N GLU A 147 18.86 -6.22 0.93
CA GLU A 147 20.22 -6.44 0.46
C GLU A 147 20.28 -6.58 -1.05
N ARG A 148 19.37 -7.36 -1.64
CA ARG A 148 19.29 -7.49 -3.11
C ARG A 148 18.89 -6.19 -3.78
N LEU A 149 17.93 -5.45 -3.24
CA LEU A 149 17.54 -4.17 -3.80
C LEU A 149 18.70 -3.18 -3.74
N MET A 150 19.42 -3.09 -2.61
CA MET A 150 20.62 -2.26 -2.49
C MET A 150 21.71 -2.66 -3.50
N LYS A 151 21.92 -3.96 -3.72
CA LYS A 151 22.84 -4.45 -4.75
C LYS A 151 22.41 -4.03 -6.15
N ASN A 152 21.13 -4.13 -6.48
CA ASN A 152 20.60 -3.70 -7.77
C ASN A 152 20.75 -2.17 -7.96
N ILE A 153 20.49 -1.37 -6.92
CA ILE A 153 20.69 0.09 -6.95
C ILE A 153 22.14 0.46 -7.24
N LYS A 154 23.12 -0.27 -6.68
CA LYS A 154 24.55 -0.03 -6.94
C LYS A 154 24.96 -0.32 -8.39
N GLN A 155 24.17 -1.10 -9.12
CA GLN A 155 24.44 -1.40 -10.54
C GLN A 155 23.90 -0.31 -11.49
N GLU A 156 23.15 0.66 -10.97
CA GLU A 156 22.62 1.79 -11.72
C GLU A 156 23.64 2.95 -11.79
N SER A 157 23.74 3.60 -12.96
CA SER A 157 24.74 4.65 -13.26
C SER A 157 24.74 5.84 -12.32
N ASP A 158 23.59 6.21 -11.74
CA ASP A 158 23.39 7.46 -10.99
C ASP A 158 22.99 7.23 -9.52
N GLY A 159 23.32 6.05 -8.96
CA GLY A 159 22.91 5.70 -7.60
C GLY A 159 21.41 5.45 -7.44
N GLY A 160 20.64 5.45 -8.53
CA GLY A 160 19.35 4.78 -8.68
C GLY A 160 18.18 5.28 -7.83
N ALA A 161 18.33 6.33 -7.00
CA ALA A 161 17.30 6.74 -6.05
C ALA A 161 15.97 7.10 -6.73
N GLU A 162 16.00 7.93 -7.78
CA GLU A 162 14.79 8.30 -8.53
C GLU A 162 14.16 7.10 -9.26
N LYS A 163 14.99 6.24 -9.88
CA LYS A 163 14.51 5.00 -10.52
C LYS A 163 13.88 4.06 -9.51
N THR A 164 14.46 3.95 -8.32
CA THR A 164 13.94 3.14 -7.23
C THR A 164 12.62 3.71 -6.72
N ALA A 165 12.54 5.02 -6.48
CA ALA A 165 11.29 5.66 -6.10
C ALA A 165 10.18 5.45 -7.14
N ALA A 166 10.50 5.54 -8.44
CA ALA A 166 9.56 5.24 -9.52
C ALA A 166 9.10 3.77 -9.50
N ALA A 167 10.02 2.83 -9.26
CA ALA A 167 9.71 1.40 -9.16
C ALA A 167 8.80 1.10 -7.95
N LEU A 168 9.10 1.68 -6.78
CA LEU A 168 8.31 1.54 -5.56
C LEU A 168 6.92 2.17 -5.72
N MET A 169 6.82 3.30 -6.42
CA MET A 169 5.56 3.96 -6.75
C MET A 169 4.68 3.08 -7.62
N ASP A 170 5.25 2.53 -8.70
CA ASP A 170 4.52 1.64 -9.61
C ASP A 170 4.08 0.36 -8.92
N LEU A 171 4.92 -0.22 -8.06
CA LEU A 171 4.57 -1.39 -7.26
C LEU A 171 3.40 -1.10 -6.33
N LEU A 172 3.45 0.01 -5.59
CA LEU A 172 2.36 0.40 -4.70
C LEU A 172 1.07 0.73 -5.48
N ALA A 173 1.20 1.37 -6.64
CA ALA A 173 0.06 1.68 -7.51
C ALA A 173 -0.62 0.41 -8.03
N ILE A 174 0.13 -0.60 -8.48
CA ILE A 174 -0.43 -1.89 -8.91
C ILE A 174 -1.16 -2.57 -7.75
N ARG A 175 -0.57 -2.56 -6.55
CA ARG A 175 -1.22 -3.13 -5.35
C ARG A 175 -2.51 -2.39 -5.00
N PHE A 176 -2.52 -1.06 -5.04
CA PHE A 176 -3.75 -0.28 -4.85
C PHE A 176 -4.81 -0.54 -5.92
N LYS A 177 -4.41 -0.68 -7.19
CA LYS A 177 -5.35 -1.05 -8.25
C LYS A 177 -5.94 -2.44 -8.04
N ALA A 178 -5.13 -3.40 -7.59
CA ALA A 178 -5.60 -4.73 -7.22
C ALA A 178 -6.62 -4.65 -6.06
N VAL A 179 -6.34 -3.86 -5.03
CA VAL A 179 -7.32 -3.60 -3.95
C VAL A 179 -8.61 -2.98 -4.49
N LYS A 180 -8.51 -1.95 -5.33
CA LYS A 180 -9.68 -1.31 -5.96
C LYS A 180 -10.49 -2.30 -6.79
N ALA A 181 -9.83 -3.18 -7.54
CA ALA A 181 -10.48 -4.19 -8.35
C ALA A 181 -11.22 -5.23 -7.50
N ALA A 182 -10.65 -5.63 -6.37
CA ALA A 182 -11.26 -6.62 -5.48
C ALA A 182 -12.36 -6.03 -4.57
N MET A 183 -12.19 -4.79 -4.12
CA MET A 183 -12.99 -4.21 -3.04
C MET A 183 -13.70 -2.89 -3.41
N GLY A 184 -13.60 -2.47 -4.66
CA GLY A 184 -14.14 -1.20 -5.13
C GLY A 184 -13.40 0.03 -4.59
N ALA A 185 -14.01 1.19 -4.83
CA ALA A 185 -13.44 2.48 -4.43
C ALA A 185 -13.29 2.64 -2.91
N GLU A 186 -14.19 2.03 -2.13
CA GLU A 186 -14.14 2.07 -0.66
C GLU A 186 -12.92 1.30 -0.12
N GLY A 187 -12.63 0.12 -0.67
CA GLY A 187 -11.42 -0.64 -0.30
C GLY A 187 -10.14 0.12 -0.63
N LEU A 188 -10.09 0.79 -1.79
CA LEU A 188 -8.97 1.66 -2.14
C LEU A 188 -8.83 2.82 -1.14
N ALA A 189 -9.93 3.50 -0.79
CA ALA A 189 -9.91 4.61 0.16
C ALA A 189 -9.42 4.15 1.55
N LYS A 190 -9.89 3.00 2.03
CA LYS A 190 -9.44 2.41 3.30
C LYS A 190 -7.95 2.07 3.27
N ALA A 191 -7.46 1.45 2.20
CA ALA A 191 -6.05 1.12 2.04
C ALA A 191 -5.17 2.37 1.97
N ALA A 192 -5.58 3.39 1.21
CA ALA A 192 -4.87 4.66 1.13
C ALA A 192 -4.82 5.38 2.49
N ALA A 193 -5.93 5.37 3.25
CA ALA A 193 -5.99 5.93 4.59
C ALA A 193 -5.07 5.20 5.58
N ALA A 194 -5.03 3.87 5.54
CA ALA A 194 -4.14 3.05 6.37
C ALA A 194 -2.66 3.36 6.07
N ILE A 195 -2.29 3.42 4.79
CA ILE A 195 -0.93 3.79 4.36
C ILE A 195 -0.57 5.20 4.80
N ASN A 196 -1.46 6.17 4.64
CA ASN A 196 -1.21 7.55 5.07
C ASN A 196 -1.04 7.64 6.59
N LYS A 197 -1.88 6.96 7.37
CA LYS A 197 -1.75 6.88 8.83
C LYS A 197 -0.40 6.28 9.22
N LYS A 198 0.00 5.18 8.58
CA LYS A 198 1.29 4.53 8.85
C LYS A 198 2.46 5.41 8.45
N PHE A 199 2.38 6.11 7.33
CA PHE A 199 3.39 7.07 6.89
C PHE A 199 3.63 8.16 7.94
N LEU A 200 2.56 8.75 8.48
CA LEU A 200 2.67 9.81 9.50
C LEU A 200 3.33 9.33 10.80
N ILE A 201 3.19 8.05 11.13
CA ILE A 201 3.88 7.43 12.27
C ILE A 201 5.35 7.17 11.92
N ALA A 202 5.59 6.58 10.74
CA ALA A 202 6.92 6.21 10.28
C ALA A 202 7.82 7.44 10.07
N GLU A 203 7.31 8.57 9.55
CA GLU A 203 8.12 9.74 9.21
C GLU A 203 8.93 10.33 10.38
N ALA A 204 8.56 10.04 11.62
CA ALA A 204 9.30 10.46 12.80
C ALA A 204 10.60 9.65 13.01
N GLY A 205 10.68 8.43 12.46
CA GLY A 205 11.80 7.52 12.58
C GLY A 205 12.77 7.50 11.39
N TYR A 206 12.48 8.23 10.30
CA TYR A 206 13.30 8.25 9.09
C TYR A 206 13.86 9.65 8.77
N PRO A 207 14.99 9.74 8.05
CA PRO A 207 15.52 11.01 7.59
C PRO A 207 14.48 11.82 6.80
N LYS A 208 14.45 13.14 7.01
CA LYS A 208 13.42 13.99 6.38
C LYS A 208 13.46 13.92 4.85
N VAL A 209 14.64 13.92 4.25
CA VAL A 209 14.80 13.76 2.78
C VAL A 209 14.16 12.47 2.26
N VAL A 210 14.30 11.35 3.00
CA VAL A 210 13.70 10.06 2.65
C VAL A 210 12.19 10.12 2.78
N SER A 211 11.67 10.62 3.92
CA SER A 211 10.23 10.71 4.15
C SER A 211 9.54 11.61 3.11
N SER A 212 10.13 12.77 2.76
CA SER A 212 9.62 13.66 1.72
C SER A 212 9.63 12.99 0.35
N LEU A 213 10.72 12.29 0.00
CA LEU A 213 10.82 11.55 -1.25
C LEU A 213 9.72 10.47 -1.35
N ILE A 214 9.52 9.66 -0.31
CA ILE A 214 8.47 8.64 -0.27
C ILE A 214 7.08 9.28 -0.40
N LYS A 215 6.82 10.38 0.33
CA LYS A 215 5.52 11.05 0.27
C LYS A 215 5.18 11.54 -1.14
N GLU A 216 6.15 12.20 -1.76
CA GLU A 216 5.92 12.97 -2.99
C GLU A 216 6.10 12.17 -4.26
N LYS A 217 7.03 11.21 -4.25
CA LYS A 217 7.35 10.39 -5.42
C LYS A 217 6.71 9.01 -5.37
N VAL A 218 6.34 8.51 -4.18
CA VAL A 218 5.83 7.14 -4.01
C VAL A 218 4.36 7.13 -3.60
N THR A 219 4.02 7.47 -2.36
CA THR A 219 2.67 7.22 -1.81
C THR A 219 1.60 8.08 -2.46
N GLY A 220 1.82 9.40 -2.54
CA GLY A 220 0.87 10.34 -3.15
C GLY A 220 0.59 10.01 -4.63
N PRO A 221 1.62 9.87 -5.48
CA PRO A 221 1.43 9.48 -6.88
C PRO A 221 0.81 8.09 -7.06
N ALA A 222 1.16 7.11 -6.23
CA ALA A 222 0.61 5.76 -6.33
C ALA A 222 -0.92 5.75 -6.13
N VAL A 223 -1.43 6.48 -5.12
CA VAL A 223 -2.88 6.61 -4.90
C VAL A 223 -3.55 7.28 -6.09
N LYS A 224 -2.98 8.37 -6.61
CA LYS A 224 -3.52 9.06 -7.81
C LYS A 224 -3.56 8.14 -9.03
N LYS A 225 -2.48 7.39 -9.28
CA LYS A 225 -2.36 6.45 -10.41
C LYS A 225 -3.32 5.26 -10.30
N ALA A 226 -3.72 4.86 -9.10
CA ALA A 226 -4.74 3.84 -8.88
C ALA A 226 -6.18 4.38 -8.92
N GLY A 227 -6.35 5.66 -8.60
CA GLY A 227 -7.64 6.35 -8.66
C GLY A 227 -8.16 6.54 -10.09
N ASN A 228 -7.25 6.87 -11.01
CA ASN A 228 -7.51 6.99 -12.46
C ASN A 228 -7.64 5.62 -13.14
#